data_AF-A0A158L5Q4-F1
#
_entry.id   AF-A0A158L5Q4-F1
#
_cell.length_a   1.000
_cell.length_b   1.000
_cell.length_c   1.000
_cell.angle_alpha   90.00
_cell.angle_beta   90.00
_cell.angle_gamma   90.00
#
_symmetry.space_group_name_H-M   'P 1'
#
loop_
_entity.id
_entity.type
_entity.pdbx_description
1 polymer ?
#
loop_
_entity_poly.entity_id
_entity_poly.type
_entity_poly.pdbx_seq_one_letter_code
_entity_poly.pdbx_strand_id
1 'polypeptide(L)'
;MREKGTPYAELGLSESSLSDEQLIDAMMEHPILINRPLVVTPLGVRLCRPSEVVLDILPAQQKGSFMKEDGQQVVDSEGRSLV
;
A
#
# COMPACT_ATOMS: atom_id res chain seq x y z
N MET A 1 -3.18 -2.79 10.27
CA MET A 1 -4.41 -2.14 9.75
C MET A 1 -4.32 -0.66 10.12
N ARG A 2 -4.90 0.27 9.33
CA ARG A 2 -4.34 1.63 9.36
C ARG A 2 -4.92 2.49 10.48
N GLU A 3 -4.02 3.07 11.27
CA GLU A 3 -4.25 3.81 12.50
C GLU A 3 -3.68 5.25 12.50
N LYS A 4 -3.94 5.99 13.58
CA LYS A 4 -4.01 7.46 13.75
C LYS A 4 -5.12 8.08 12.91
N GLY A 5 -6.20 8.48 13.59
CA GLY A 5 -7.40 9.05 12.97
C GLY A 5 -8.40 8.01 12.45
N THR A 6 -8.40 6.80 13.01
CA THR A 6 -9.26 5.68 12.59
C THR A 6 -9.84 4.97 13.83
N PRO A 7 -10.94 4.22 13.71
CA PRO A 7 -11.59 3.57 14.85
C PRO A 7 -10.87 2.31 15.38
N TYR A 8 -9.69 1.95 14.87
CA TYR A 8 -8.99 0.70 15.24
C TYR A 8 -8.80 0.53 16.75
N ALA A 9 -8.31 1.55 17.45
CA ALA A 9 -8.14 1.49 18.91
C ALA A 9 -9.49 1.42 19.65
N GLU A 10 -10.51 2.17 19.18
CA GLU A 10 -11.86 2.16 19.77
C GLU A 10 -12.57 0.82 19.60
N LEU A 11 -12.26 0.11 18.51
CA LEU A 11 -12.80 -1.21 18.17
C LEU A 11 -11.98 -2.38 18.75
N GLY A 12 -10.89 -2.11 19.48
CA GLY A 12 -10.05 -3.14 20.08
C GLY A 12 -9.36 -4.05 19.06
N LEU A 13 -9.03 -3.55 17.87
CA LEU A 13 -8.48 -4.37 16.77
C LEU A 13 -7.01 -4.74 16.96
N SER A 14 -6.40 -4.38 18.10
CA SER A 14 -5.06 -4.82 18.51
C SER A 14 -5.04 -6.18 19.21
N GLU A 15 -6.19 -6.73 19.57
CA GLU A 15 -6.28 -8.00 20.31
C GLU A 15 -5.81 -9.17 19.44
N SER A 16 -4.81 -9.92 19.92
CA SER A 16 -4.22 -11.06 19.20
C SER A 16 -5.14 -12.28 19.11
N SER A 17 -6.28 -12.24 19.80
CA SER A 17 -7.32 -13.26 19.77
C SER A 17 -8.29 -13.12 18.61
N LEU A 18 -8.27 -11.99 17.89
CA LEU A 18 -9.11 -11.77 16.72
C LEU A 18 -8.68 -12.68 15.57
N SER A 19 -9.67 -13.30 14.92
CA SER A 19 -9.48 -14.04 13.67
C SER A 19 -9.30 -13.10 12.49
N ASP A 20 -8.72 -13.62 11.41
CA ASP A 20 -8.58 -12.89 10.15
C ASP A 20 -9.95 -12.47 9.59
N GLU A 21 -10.97 -13.32 9.72
CA GLU A 21 -12.34 -13.03 9.32
C GLU A 21 -12.90 -11.82 10.07
N GLN A 22 -12.70 -11.74 11.39
CA GLN A 22 -13.15 -10.59 12.19
C GLN A 22 -12.44 -9.30 11.80
N LEU A 23 -11.15 -9.37 11.46
CA LEU A 23 -10.40 -8.21 10.97
C LEU A 23 -10.89 -7.77 9.59
N ILE A 24 -11.21 -8.71 8.71
CA ILE A 24 -11.78 -8.42 7.38
C ILE A 24 -13.17 -7.81 7.53
N ASP A 25 -14.05 -8.35 8.38
CA ASP A 25 -15.37 -7.79 8.63
C ASP A 25 -15.28 -6.35 9.15
N ALA A 26 -14.35 -6.07 10.06
CA ALA A 26 -14.08 -4.71 10.53
C ALA A 26 -13.56 -3.79 9.40
N MET A 27 -12.71 -4.28 8.48
CA MET A 27 -12.29 -3.51 7.30
C MET A 27 -13.46 -3.22 6.35
N MET A 28 -14.39 -4.16 6.20
CA MET A 28 -15.57 -4.02 5.36
C MET A 28 -16.57 -3.02 5.96
N GLU A 29 -16.78 -3.07 7.27
CA GLU A 29 -17.62 -2.11 7.99
C GLU A 29 -17.00 -0.70 8.06
N HIS A 30 -15.68 -0.64 8.20
CA HIS A 30 -14.93 0.61 8.30
C HIS A 30 -13.77 0.66 7.28
N PRO A 31 -14.04 1.00 6.00
CA PRO A 31 -13.03 0.99 4.94
C PRO A 31 -11.79 1.86 5.21
N ILE A 32 -11.90 2.86 6.10
CA ILE A 32 -10.77 3.70 6.55
C ILE A 32 -9.65 2.87 7.21
N LEU A 33 -9.98 1.69 7.71
CA LEU A 33 -9.03 0.76 8.33
C LEU A 33 -8.15 0.04 7.30
N ILE A 34 -8.52 0.04 6.03
CA ILE A 34 -7.75 -0.57 4.94
C ILE A 34 -6.52 0.29 4.65
N ASN A 35 -5.34 -0.31 4.75
CA ASN A 35 -4.08 0.34 4.38
C ASN A 35 -4.05 0.68 2.88
N ARG A 36 -3.52 1.86 2.53
CA ARG A 36 -3.51 2.38 1.14
C ARG A 36 -2.12 2.77 0.63
N PRO A 37 -1.86 2.72 -0.69
CA PRO A 37 -2.75 2.20 -1.73
C PRO A 37 -2.60 0.69 -1.96
N LEU A 38 -3.70 0.01 -2.26
CA LEU A 38 -3.71 -1.32 -2.89
C LEU A 38 -3.78 -1.12 -4.41
N VAL A 39 -2.86 -1.72 -5.16
CA VAL A 39 -2.80 -1.61 -6.62
C VAL A 39 -3.00 -3.00 -7.23
N VAL A 40 -3.83 -3.07 -8.26
CA VAL A 40 -4.14 -4.29 -9.02
C VAL A 40 -3.69 -4.10 -10.47
N THR A 41 -2.94 -5.06 -11.00
CA THR A 41 -2.54 -5.13 -12.41
C THR A 41 -2.68 -6.58 -12.91
N PRO A 42 -2.52 -6.85 -14.22
CA PRO A 42 -2.45 -8.22 -14.72
C PRO A 42 -1.29 -9.06 -14.15
N LEU A 43 -0.26 -8.41 -13.58
CA LEU A 43 0.90 -9.08 -12.97
C LEU A 43 0.69 -9.43 -11.50
N GLY A 44 -0.32 -8.85 -10.84
CA GLY A 44 -0.67 -9.18 -9.46
C GLY A 44 -1.28 -8.02 -8.68
N VAL A 45 -1.37 -8.21 -7.36
CA VAL A 45 -1.90 -7.23 -6.39
C VAL A 45 -0.85 -6.96 -5.31
N ARG A 46 -0.66 -5.69 -4.95
CA ARG A 46 0.25 -5.28 -3.87
C ARG A 46 -0.33 -4.14 -3.04
N LEU A 47 0.00 -4.15 -1.75
CA LEU A 47 -0.06 -2.96 -0.88
C LEU A 47 1.23 -2.17 -1.10
N CYS A 48 1.16 -1.07 -1.85
CA CYS A 48 2.34 -0.31 -2.26
C CYS A 48 2.78 0.65 -1.14
N ARG A 49 3.32 0.07 -0.07
CA ARG A 49 3.93 0.78 1.07
C ARG A 49 5.31 0.17 1.33
N PRO A 50 6.41 0.77 0.84
CA PRO A 50 6.49 2.10 0.21
C PRO A 50 5.98 2.13 -1.25
N SER A 51 5.82 3.33 -1.83
CA SER A 51 5.07 3.51 -3.10
C SER A 51 5.73 2.84 -4.30
N GLU A 52 7.06 2.78 -4.33
CA GLU A 52 7.91 2.14 -5.34
C GLU A 52 7.66 0.63 -5.48
N VAL A 53 7.04 -0.04 -4.50
CA VAL A 53 6.61 -1.45 -4.61
C VAL A 53 5.67 -1.65 -5.80
N VAL A 54 5.00 -0.59 -6.28
CA VAL A 54 4.18 -0.66 -7.49
C VAL A 54 4.99 -1.06 -8.73
N LEU A 55 6.29 -0.74 -8.79
CA LEU A 55 7.16 -1.02 -9.93
C LEU A 55 7.27 -2.53 -10.21
N ASP A 56 7.14 -3.38 -9.19
CA ASP A 56 7.18 -4.84 -9.32
C ASP A 56 6.00 -5.41 -10.10
N ILE A 57 4.88 -4.68 -10.16
CA ILE A 57 3.63 -5.16 -10.74
C ILE A 57 3.15 -4.31 -11.93
N LEU A 58 3.88 -3.26 -12.33
CA LEU A 58 3.52 -2.51 -13.54
C LEU A 58 3.92 -3.30 -14.80
N PRO A 59 3.01 -3.49 -15.77
CA PRO A 59 3.30 -4.28 -16.98
C PRO A 59 4.27 -3.59 -17.95
N ALA A 60 4.50 -2.29 -17.78
CA ALA A 60 5.43 -1.52 -18.59
C ALA A 60 6.47 -0.85 -17.68
N GLN A 61 7.70 -0.78 -18.17
CA GLN A 61 8.77 -0.02 -17.53
C GLN A 61 8.45 1.47 -17.52
N GLN A 62 9.07 2.19 -16.59
CA GLN A 62 8.95 3.64 -16.53
C GLN A 62 9.55 4.27 -17.79
N LYS A 63 8.88 5.31 -18.31
CA LYS A 63 9.25 5.97 -19.57
C LYS A 63 10.30 7.07 -19.41
N GLY A 64 10.76 7.31 -18.18
CA GLY A 64 11.70 8.36 -17.81
C GLY A 64 11.88 8.40 -16.31
N SER A 65 12.58 9.44 -15.83
CA SER A 65 12.86 9.60 -14.41
C SER A 65 11.58 9.84 -13.59
N PHE A 66 11.60 9.32 -12.37
CA PHE A 66 10.52 9.53 -11.40
C PHE A 66 11.12 9.89 -10.04
N MET A 67 10.58 10.95 -9.45
CA MET A 67 10.96 11.47 -8.14
C MET A 67 9.70 11.65 -7.31
N LYS A 68 9.74 11.21 -6.05
CA LYS A 68 8.65 11.39 -5.10
C LYS A 68 8.51 12.85 -4.69
N GLU A 69 7.38 13.18 -4.05
CA GLU A 69 7.08 14.53 -3.55
C GLU A 69 8.09 15.03 -2.50
N ASP A 70 8.72 14.13 -1.76
CA ASP A 70 9.78 14.44 -0.78
C ASP A 70 11.17 14.61 -1.41
N GLY A 71 11.27 14.53 -2.74
CA GLY A 71 12.53 14.63 -3.48
C GLY A 71 13.30 13.32 -3.60
N GLN A 72 12.82 12.20 -3.05
CA GLN A 72 13.48 10.91 -3.24
C GLN A 72 13.39 10.48 -4.71
N GLN A 73 14.55 10.31 -5.35
CA GLN A 73 14.61 9.75 -6.69
C GLN A 73 14.41 8.23 -6.65
N VAL A 74 13.47 7.74 -7.46
CA VAL A 74 13.10 6.30 -7.51
C VAL A 74 13.56 5.68 -8.82
N VAL A 75 13.47 6.43 -9.91
CA VAL A 75 13.84 5.96 -11.25
C VAL A 75 14.73 6.98 -11.96
N ASP A 76 15.78 6.50 -12.64
CA ASP A 76 16.68 7.32 -13.43
C ASP A 76 16.12 7.68 -14.82
N SER A 77 16.86 8.50 -15.58
CA SER A 77 16.44 8.90 -16.93
C SER A 77 16.41 7.75 -17.94
N GLU A 78 17.08 6.62 -17.64
CA GLU A 78 17.08 5.41 -18.46
C GLU A 78 15.95 4.45 -18.05
N GLY A 79 15.10 4.81 -17.10
CA GLY A 79 13.96 4.02 -16.65
C GLY A 79 14.32 2.90 -15.66
N ARG A 80 15.52 2.91 -15.08
CA ARG A 80 15.98 1.91 -14.10
C ARG A 80 15.63 2.31 -12.67
N SER A 81 15.28 1.33 -11.83
CA SER A 81 15.09 1.56 -10.39
C SER A 81 16.40 1.96 -9.72
N LEU A 82 16.33 2.92 -8.80
CA LEU A 82 17.42 3.36 -7.93
C LEU A 82 17.26 2.91 -6.47
N VAL A 83 16.15 2.24 -6.18
CA VAL A 83 15.76 1.71 -4.87
C VAL A 83 15.62 0.20 -4.91
#